data_AF-A0A8H6IRD6-F1
#
_entry.id   AF-A0A8H6IRD6-F1
#
_cell.length_a   1.000
_cell.length_b   1.000
_cell.length_c   1.000
_cell.angle_alpha   90.00
_cell.angle_beta   90.00
_cell.angle_gamma   90.00
#
_symmetry.space_group_name_H-M   'P 1'
#
loop_
_entity.id
_entity.type
_entity.pdbx_description
1 polymer ?
#
loop_
_entity_poly.entity_id
_entity_poly.type
_entity_poly.pdbx_seq_one_letter_code
_entity_poly.pdbx_strand_id
1 'polypeptide(L)'
;MQCLVAPTRAEINNAHQRKKWLDIGIPSVRNILSIRWKKKLLWLLLSLSSLPLHLLVNSMIFASISTNLYTVCIVDTQFLEAEDVNSMSLPTIQRQTWFQNFHEAFKYKMLQHRHLVECLGDYGTTFQALRGDLLLVVSNKTILTNNTYSQRIFTGGAVNRSIDWMCERNDYYQRSYIPCDEMISDIKNQPGSPWKPFGFTIQDCYSQETREHSKLLFSSTIGWIVTILNLLKAVLMLFVAYGGSGRPILTVGDALASFLQEPEEYTKDMCLNSNKYVSKNTWDDTPRQFEPTSRRKFTAGSLGRWAAFVVLCSAAAHANKANRGSI
;
A
#
# COMPACT_ATOMS: atom_id res chain seq x y z
N MET A 1 -5.83 -3.14 27.15
CA MET A 1 -5.07 -1.95 27.60
C MET A 1 -5.78 -1.14 28.65
N GLN A 2 -7.00 -0.66 28.40
CA GLN A 2 -7.75 0.17 29.36
C GLN A 2 -7.88 -0.49 30.75
N CYS A 3 -8.14 -1.80 30.80
CA CYS A 3 -8.22 -2.55 32.06
C CYS A 3 -6.96 -2.46 32.94
N LEU A 4 -5.77 -2.33 32.34
CA LEU A 4 -4.51 -2.22 33.09
C LEU A 4 -4.22 -0.81 33.59
N VAL A 5 -4.89 0.18 32.99
CA VAL A 5 -4.73 1.61 33.27
C VAL A 5 -5.85 2.15 34.17
N ALA A 6 -6.95 1.41 34.26
CA ALA A 6 -8.03 1.70 35.20
C ALA A 6 -7.55 1.46 36.64
N PRO A 7 -7.72 2.45 37.53
CA PRO A 7 -7.33 2.32 38.92
C PRO A 7 -8.32 1.44 39.68
N THR A 8 -7.84 0.80 40.72
CA THR A 8 -8.67 0.09 41.73
C THR A 8 -9.07 1.04 42.86
N ARG A 9 -10.09 0.68 43.64
CA ARG A 9 -10.52 1.48 44.81
C ARG A 9 -9.37 1.81 45.76
N ALA A 10 -8.54 0.82 46.09
CA ALA A 10 -7.36 1.01 46.93
C ALA A 10 -6.30 1.95 46.31
N GLU A 11 -6.10 1.89 44.98
CA GLU A 11 -5.18 2.79 44.27
C GLU A 11 -5.70 4.24 44.27
N ILE A 12 -7.02 4.44 44.17
CA ILE A 12 -7.67 5.75 44.29
C ILE A 12 -7.47 6.31 45.70
N ASN A 13 -7.82 5.54 46.75
CA ASN A 13 -7.73 5.99 48.14
C ASN A 13 -6.29 6.41 48.50
N ASN A 14 -5.29 5.63 48.06
CA ASN A 14 -3.88 5.95 48.27
C ASN A 14 -3.45 7.24 47.53
N ALA A 15 -3.99 7.46 46.32
CA ALA A 15 -3.72 8.68 45.57
C ALA A 15 -4.36 9.90 46.25
N HIS A 16 -5.61 9.79 46.70
CA HIS A 16 -6.32 10.87 47.38
C HIS A 16 -5.70 11.22 48.74
N GLN A 17 -5.23 10.24 49.52
CA GLN A 17 -4.45 10.49 50.74
C GLN A 17 -3.22 11.37 50.47
N ARG A 18 -2.61 11.24 49.29
CA ARG A 18 -1.44 12.01 48.85
C ARG A 18 -1.82 13.28 48.09
N LYS A 19 -3.09 13.70 48.13
CA LYS A 19 -3.59 14.85 47.38
C LYS A 19 -3.27 14.73 45.87
N LYS A 20 -3.55 13.55 45.29
CA LYS A 20 -3.41 13.27 43.86
C LYS A 20 -4.68 12.65 43.29
N TRP A 21 -5.14 13.14 42.15
CA TRP A 21 -6.35 12.67 41.48
C TRP A 21 -6.01 11.73 40.31
N LEU A 22 -6.86 10.72 40.10
CA LEU A 22 -6.74 9.75 39.00
C LEU A 22 -7.91 9.90 38.03
N ASP A 23 -7.66 9.62 36.75
CA ASP A 23 -8.71 9.61 35.74
C ASP A 23 -9.51 8.30 35.81
N ILE A 24 -10.83 8.35 35.67
CA ILE A 24 -11.71 7.17 35.64
C ILE A 24 -12.59 7.24 34.38
N GLY A 25 -12.93 6.09 33.78
CA GLY A 25 -13.81 6.07 32.61
C GLY A 25 -13.14 6.44 31.29
N ILE A 26 -11.85 6.79 31.29
CA ILE A 26 -11.10 7.21 30.10
C ILE A 26 -9.73 6.53 30.03
N PRO A 27 -9.21 6.27 28.82
CA PRO A 27 -7.85 5.75 28.64
C PRO A 27 -6.82 6.84 28.99
N SER A 28 -6.34 6.84 30.24
CA SER A 28 -5.39 7.84 30.74
C SER A 28 -3.98 7.30 30.91
N VAL A 29 -3.07 7.67 30.00
CA VAL A 29 -1.64 7.35 30.15
C VAL A 29 -1.02 7.94 31.42
N ARG A 30 -1.61 8.99 31.99
CA ARG A 30 -1.15 9.60 33.24
C ARG A 30 -1.34 8.66 34.42
N ASN A 31 -2.43 7.90 34.43
CA ASN A 31 -2.67 6.89 35.47
C ASN A 31 -1.59 5.81 35.49
N ILE A 32 -0.97 5.52 34.33
CA ILE A 32 0.11 4.51 34.26
C ILE A 32 1.18 4.82 35.30
N LEU A 33 1.56 6.10 35.49
CA LEU A 33 2.59 6.51 36.46
C LEU A 33 2.23 6.18 37.91
N SER A 34 0.94 6.21 38.27
CA SER A 34 0.45 6.00 39.63
C SER A 34 0.15 4.54 39.95
N ILE A 35 0.07 3.67 38.95
CA ILE A 35 -0.33 2.27 39.11
C ILE A 35 0.88 1.37 39.49
N ARG A 36 0.60 0.20 40.10
CA ARG A 36 1.59 -0.82 40.47
C ARG A 36 2.48 -1.25 39.28
N TRP A 37 3.76 -1.51 39.55
CA TRP A 37 4.76 -1.90 38.55
C TRP A 37 4.35 -3.10 37.68
N LYS A 38 3.71 -4.12 38.25
CA LYS A 38 3.25 -5.30 37.50
C LYS A 38 2.31 -4.92 36.35
N LYS A 39 1.34 -4.03 36.61
CA LYS A 39 0.41 -3.53 35.58
C LYS A 39 1.12 -2.64 34.55
N LYS A 40 2.11 -1.84 34.97
CA LYS A 40 2.97 -1.05 34.05
C LYS A 40 3.71 -1.96 33.07
N LEU A 41 4.35 -3.01 33.57
CA LEU A 41 5.07 -3.98 32.75
C LEU A 41 4.13 -4.71 31.78
N LEU A 42 2.98 -5.19 32.26
CA LEU A 42 1.98 -5.84 31.39
C LEU A 42 1.45 -4.89 30.31
N TRP A 43 1.21 -3.63 30.67
CA TRP A 43 0.78 -2.61 29.72
C TRP A 43 1.87 -2.33 28.68
N LEU A 44 3.14 -2.24 29.09
CA LEU A 44 4.27 -2.06 28.16
C LEU A 44 4.39 -3.24 27.20
N LEU A 45 4.38 -4.48 27.70
CA LEU A 45 4.51 -5.70 26.88
C LEU A 45 3.37 -5.86 25.87
N LEU A 46 2.13 -5.61 26.29
CA LEU A 46 0.98 -5.62 25.38
C LEU A 46 1.06 -4.48 24.34
N SER A 47 1.70 -3.36 24.67
CA SER A 47 1.80 -2.19 23.78
C SER A 47 2.83 -2.49 22.70
N LEU A 48 4.00 -2.93 23.14
CA LEU A 48 5.14 -3.21 22.28
C LEU A 48 4.84 -4.40 21.34
N SER A 49 4.15 -5.44 21.81
CA SER A 49 3.74 -6.57 20.96
C SER A 49 2.69 -6.20 19.89
N SER A 50 2.00 -5.07 20.02
CA SER A 50 0.99 -4.64 19.04
C SER A 50 1.57 -3.86 17.86
N LEU A 51 2.73 -3.18 18.03
CA LEU A 51 3.34 -2.38 16.97
C LEU A 51 3.81 -3.21 15.76
N PRO A 52 4.46 -4.39 15.94
CA PRO A 52 4.96 -5.18 14.82
C PRO A 52 3.85 -5.68 13.89
N LEU A 53 2.64 -5.94 14.39
CA LEU A 53 1.53 -6.34 13.53
C LEU A 53 1.13 -5.23 12.56
N HIS A 54 1.07 -3.98 13.03
CA HIS A 54 0.70 -2.87 12.15
C HIS A 54 1.80 -2.49 11.17
N LEU A 55 3.07 -2.65 11.54
CA LEU A 55 4.20 -2.29 10.69
C LEU A 55 4.61 -3.39 9.71
N LEU A 56 4.60 -4.65 10.14
CA LEU A 56 5.24 -5.74 9.41
C LEU A 56 4.29 -6.55 8.53
N VAL A 57 2.97 -6.41 8.68
CA VAL A 57 2.00 -7.15 7.85
C VAL A 57 2.18 -6.82 6.37
N ASN A 58 2.44 -5.55 6.03
CA ASN A 58 2.71 -5.12 4.65
C ASN A 58 4.03 -5.66 4.08
N SER A 59 4.94 -6.11 4.95
CA SER A 59 6.23 -6.69 4.55
C SER A 59 6.25 -8.22 4.65
N MET A 60 5.22 -8.82 5.25
CA MET A 60 5.06 -10.27 5.39
C MET A 60 4.65 -10.90 4.06
N ILE A 61 3.80 -10.22 3.30
CA ILE A 61 3.30 -10.64 1.99
C ILE A 61 3.62 -9.54 0.99
N PHE A 62 4.40 -9.85 -0.03
CA PHE A 62 4.74 -8.92 -1.10
C PHE A 62 4.72 -9.63 -2.44
N ALA A 63 4.30 -8.92 -3.49
CA ALA A 63 4.27 -9.46 -4.85
C ALA A 63 5.58 -9.10 -5.57
N SER A 64 6.16 -10.08 -6.26
CA SER A 64 7.19 -9.83 -7.27
C SER A 64 6.53 -9.94 -8.64
N ILE A 65 6.53 -8.83 -9.36
CA ILE A 65 6.04 -8.76 -10.74
C ILE A 65 7.20 -9.15 -11.65
N SER A 66 6.95 -10.06 -12.59
CA SER A 66 7.91 -10.39 -13.64
C SER A 66 7.56 -9.65 -14.92
N THR A 67 8.57 -9.10 -15.57
CA THR A 67 8.44 -8.39 -16.85
C THR A 67 9.39 -9.04 -17.85
N ASN A 68 8.86 -9.48 -18.98
CA ASN A 68 9.66 -9.96 -20.10
C ASN A 68 10.17 -8.76 -20.88
N LEU A 69 11.47 -8.77 -21.14
CA LEU A 69 12.03 -8.00 -22.23
C LEU A 69 11.67 -8.72 -23.52
N TYR A 70 11.13 -7.99 -24.48
CA TYR A 70 10.72 -8.53 -25.75
C TYR A 70 11.17 -7.63 -26.87
N THR A 71 11.29 -8.21 -28.06
CA THR A 71 11.69 -7.49 -29.25
C THR A 71 10.56 -7.51 -30.26
N VAL A 72 10.30 -6.35 -30.88
CA VAL A 72 9.32 -6.15 -31.95
C VAL A 72 10.08 -6.05 -33.26
N CYS A 73 9.75 -6.93 -34.20
CA CYS A 73 10.30 -6.96 -35.54
C CYS A 73 9.17 -6.68 -36.54
N ILE A 74 9.40 -5.75 -37.46
CA ILE A 74 8.44 -5.40 -38.52
C ILE A 74 8.99 -5.90 -39.85
N VAL A 75 8.19 -6.68 -40.56
CA VAL A 75 8.58 -7.36 -41.80
C VAL A 75 7.46 -7.27 -42.84
N ASP A 76 7.78 -7.52 -44.11
CA ASP A 76 6.78 -7.69 -45.15
C ASP A 76 6.42 -9.18 -45.35
N THR A 77 5.48 -9.43 -46.28
CA THR A 77 5.06 -10.79 -46.62
C THR A 77 6.16 -11.63 -47.28
N GLN A 78 7.17 -11.01 -47.93
CA GLN A 78 8.27 -11.74 -48.55
C GLN A 78 9.16 -12.39 -47.50
N PHE A 79 9.30 -11.76 -46.34
CA PHE A 79 10.04 -12.33 -45.22
C PHE A 79 9.44 -13.66 -44.73
N LEU A 80 8.11 -13.78 -44.77
CA LEU A 80 7.41 -15.01 -44.36
C LEU A 80 7.58 -16.13 -45.40
N GLU A 81 7.59 -15.75 -46.69
CA GLU A 81 7.71 -16.67 -47.83
C GLU A 81 9.16 -17.08 -48.13
N ALA A 82 10.14 -16.35 -47.60
CA ALA A 82 11.55 -16.60 -47.86
C ALA A 82 12.01 -17.98 -47.37
N GLU A 83 12.70 -18.72 -48.24
CA GLU A 83 13.34 -19.98 -47.86
C GLU A 83 14.62 -19.72 -47.04
N ASP A 84 15.38 -18.68 -47.43
CA ASP A 84 16.51 -18.17 -46.67
C ASP A 84 16.48 -16.63 -46.68
N VAL A 85 16.40 -16.03 -45.49
CA VAL A 85 16.44 -14.57 -45.31
C VAL A 85 17.78 -13.95 -45.70
N ASN A 86 18.86 -14.74 -45.78
CA ASN A 86 20.17 -14.27 -46.26
C ASN A 86 20.18 -13.97 -47.76
N SER A 87 19.24 -14.55 -48.51
CA SER A 87 19.08 -14.30 -49.95
C SER A 87 18.31 -13.00 -50.25
N MET A 88 17.68 -12.42 -49.23
CA MET A 88 16.99 -11.14 -49.33
C MET A 88 18.02 -10.01 -49.32
N SER A 89 17.85 -9.00 -50.19
CA SER A 89 18.75 -7.84 -50.27
C SER A 89 18.59 -6.93 -49.06
N LEU A 90 19.11 -7.34 -47.91
CA LEU A 90 19.13 -6.56 -46.68
C LEU A 90 20.39 -5.66 -46.67
N PRO A 91 20.29 -4.38 -46.26
CA PRO A 91 21.46 -3.52 -46.14
C PRO A 91 22.53 -4.15 -45.25
N THR A 92 23.77 -4.15 -45.72
CA THR A 92 24.92 -4.90 -45.21
C THR A 92 25.30 -4.60 -43.75
N ILE A 93 24.70 -3.59 -43.11
CA ILE A 93 24.96 -3.16 -41.73
C ILE A 93 24.11 -3.95 -40.71
N GLN A 94 23.03 -4.62 -41.13
CA GLN A 94 22.21 -5.47 -40.25
C GLN A 94 21.98 -6.87 -40.84
N ARG A 95 23.06 -7.60 -41.07
CA ARG A 95 23.01 -9.07 -41.02
C ARG A 95 22.85 -9.50 -39.54
N GLN A 96 21.81 -9.00 -38.89
CA GLN A 96 21.57 -9.18 -37.47
C GLN A 96 21.02 -10.58 -37.26
N THR A 97 21.71 -11.36 -36.41
CA THR A 97 21.27 -12.66 -35.88
C THR A 97 19.79 -12.66 -35.48
N TRP A 98 19.26 -11.51 -35.03
CA TRP A 98 17.84 -11.31 -34.72
C TRP A 98 16.89 -11.65 -35.88
N PHE A 99 17.13 -11.19 -37.11
CA PHE A 99 16.23 -11.50 -38.24
C PHE A 99 16.20 -12.98 -38.54
N GLN A 100 17.36 -13.64 -38.47
CA GLN A 100 17.46 -15.09 -38.62
C GLN A 100 16.71 -15.78 -37.47
N ASN A 101 16.93 -15.35 -36.22
CA ASN A 101 16.23 -15.89 -35.05
C ASN A 101 14.71 -15.72 -35.13
N PHE A 102 14.22 -14.56 -35.59
CA PHE A 102 12.78 -14.32 -35.78
C PHE A 102 12.21 -15.18 -36.92
N HIS A 103 12.94 -15.32 -38.01
CA HIS A 103 12.54 -16.16 -39.13
C HIS A 103 12.50 -17.64 -38.74
N GLU A 104 13.50 -18.11 -38.00
CA GLU A 104 13.53 -19.46 -37.43
C GLU A 104 12.40 -19.66 -36.42
N ALA A 105 12.22 -18.73 -35.48
CA ALA A 105 11.14 -18.79 -34.50
C ALA A 105 9.76 -18.83 -35.16
N PHE A 106 9.57 -18.09 -36.26
CA PHE A 106 8.38 -18.18 -37.11
C PHE A 106 8.24 -19.56 -37.77
N LYS A 107 9.28 -20.06 -38.44
CA LYS A 107 9.29 -21.37 -39.11
C LYS A 107 9.04 -22.55 -38.16
N TYR A 108 9.62 -22.51 -36.97
CA TYR A 108 9.43 -23.49 -35.91
C TYR A 108 8.13 -23.29 -35.11
N LYS A 109 7.26 -22.36 -35.54
CA LYS A 109 5.94 -22.09 -34.92
C LYS A 109 6.03 -21.69 -33.44
N MET A 110 7.13 -21.05 -33.04
CA MET A 110 7.28 -20.46 -31.70
C MET A 110 6.49 -19.15 -31.58
N LEU A 111 6.21 -18.50 -32.72
CA LEU A 111 5.35 -17.31 -32.81
C LEU A 111 3.95 -17.73 -33.27
N GLN A 112 2.93 -17.37 -32.49
CA GLN A 112 1.54 -17.70 -32.77
C GLN A 112 0.82 -16.52 -33.42
N HIS A 113 0.00 -16.80 -34.43
CA HIS A 113 -0.85 -15.79 -35.04
C HIS A 113 -1.88 -15.25 -34.02
N ARG A 114 -2.05 -13.93 -33.98
CA ARG A 114 -3.03 -13.24 -33.12
C ARG A 114 -3.84 -12.26 -33.96
N HIS A 115 -5.13 -12.16 -33.68
CA HIS A 115 -5.93 -11.09 -34.25
C HIS A 115 -5.39 -9.72 -33.81
N LEU A 116 -5.44 -8.73 -34.70
CA LEU A 116 -4.85 -7.41 -34.45
C LEU A 116 -5.39 -6.74 -33.17
N VAL A 117 -6.70 -6.90 -32.89
CA VAL A 117 -7.33 -6.36 -31.68
C VAL A 117 -6.80 -7.04 -30.41
N GLU A 118 -6.61 -8.36 -30.45
CA GLU A 118 -6.03 -9.12 -29.35
C GLU A 118 -4.55 -8.79 -29.15
N CYS A 119 -3.80 -8.67 -30.24
CA CYS A 119 -2.38 -8.28 -30.23
C CYS A 119 -2.17 -6.88 -29.63
N LEU A 120 -3.02 -5.91 -30.00
CA LEU A 120 -3.07 -4.58 -29.37
C LEU A 120 -3.45 -4.67 -27.89
N GLY A 121 -4.37 -5.57 -27.53
CA GLY A 121 -4.75 -5.86 -26.15
C GLY A 121 -3.58 -6.35 -25.32
N ASP A 122 -2.91 -7.40 -25.81
CA ASP A 122 -1.81 -8.12 -25.18
C ASP A 122 -0.61 -7.20 -24.93
N TYR A 123 -0.14 -6.49 -25.97
CA TYR A 123 1.06 -5.65 -25.88
C TYR A 123 0.79 -4.22 -25.37
N GLY A 124 -0.46 -3.77 -25.38
CA GLY A 124 -0.88 -2.45 -24.90
C GLY A 124 -0.99 -2.36 -23.38
N THR A 125 -0.03 -2.93 -22.66
CA THR A 125 0.12 -2.83 -21.21
C THR A 125 1.57 -2.47 -20.87
N THR A 126 1.75 -1.71 -19.78
CA THR A 126 3.08 -1.20 -19.37
C THR A 126 4.05 -2.31 -18.95
N PHE A 127 3.53 -3.43 -18.44
CA PHE A 127 4.31 -4.57 -17.96
C PHE A 127 3.91 -5.86 -18.68
N GLN A 128 4.81 -6.38 -19.51
CA GLN A 128 4.57 -7.59 -20.30
C GLN A 128 5.01 -8.84 -19.53
N ALA A 129 4.10 -9.55 -18.88
CA ALA A 129 4.41 -10.77 -18.13
C ALA A 129 4.13 -12.08 -18.90
N LEU A 130 3.17 -12.05 -19.83
CA LEU A 130 2.62 -13.24 -20.52
C LEU A 130 3.08 -13.40 -21.97
N ARG A 131 3.69 -12.36 -22.54
CA ARG A 131 4.14 -12.33 -23.93
C ARG A 131 5.62 -12.02 -24.02
N GLY A 132 6.24 -12.54 -25.07
CA GLY A 132 7.63 -12.34 -25.45
C GLY A 132 7.73 -11.63 -26.79
N ASP A 133 8.68 -12.08 -27.62
CA ASP A 133 8.99 -11.48 -28.91
C ASP A 133 7.78 -11.38 -29.85
N LEU A 134 7.76 -10.35 -30.68
CA LEU A 134 6.63 -9.95 -31.52
C LEU A 134 7.11 -9.71 -32.95
N LEU A 135 6.41 -10.31 -33.92
CA LEU A 135 6.63 -10.13 -35.35
C LEU A 135 5.37 -9.52 -35.96
N LEU A 136 5.50 -8.34 -36.56
CA LEU A 136 4.43 -7.60 -37.21
C LEU A 136 4.65 -7.59 -38.72
N VAL A 137 3.60 -7.93 -39.47
CA VAL A 137 3.65 -8.03 -40.92
C VAL A 137 2.94 -6.84 -41.53
N VAL A 138 3.58 -6.13 -42.46
CA VAL A 138 3.01 -4.97 -43.14
C VAL A 138 2.60 -5.29 -44.57
N SER A 139 1.53 -4.64 -45.04
CA SER A 139 0.92 -4.92 -46.34
C SER A 139 1.62 -4.28 -47.54
N ASN A 140 2.49 -3.26 -47.36
CA ASN A 140 3.03 -2.46 -48.46
C ASN A 140 4.56 -2.49 -48.56
N LYS A 141 5.07 -3.04 -49.67
CA LYS A 141 6.50 -3.23 -49.97
C LYS A 141 7.30 -1.93 -50.08
N THR A 142 6.70 -0.83 -50.54
CA THR A 142 7.44 0.38 -50.94
C THR A 142 8.03 1.18 -49.77
N ILE A 143 7.59 0.91 -48.54
CA ILE A 143 8.01 1.67 -47.36
C ILE A 143 9.30 1.07 -46.74
N LEU A 144 9.61 -0.21 -47.02
CA LEU A 144 10.81 -0.87 -46.52
C LEU A 144 12.04 -0.74 -47.46
N THR A 145 11.86 -0.22 -48.68
CA THR A 145 12.95 -0.13 -49.67
C THR A 145 13.65 1.23 -49.74
N ASN A 146 13.09 2.28 -49.12
CA ASN A 146 13.76 3.58 -49.03
C ASN A 146 14.77 3.56 -47.87
N ASN A 147 16.03 3.39 -48.23
CA ASN A 147 17.27 3.21 -47.45
C ASN A 147 17.56 4.23 -46.31
N THR A 148 16.67 4.42 -45.32
CA THR A 148 17.07 5.05 -44.05
C THR A 148 16.34 4.55 -42.80
N TYR A 149 15.24 3.80 -42.91
CA TYR A 149 14.42 3.48 -41.73
C TYR A 149 13.70 2.12 -41.76
N SER A 150 14.05 1.23 -42.68
CA SER A 150 13.22 0.08 -43.03
C SER A 150 13.37 -1.18 -42.16
N GLN A 151 14.06 -1.11 -41.02
CA GLN A 151 14.15 -2.24 -40.09
C GLN A 151 14.14 -1.72 -38.66
N ARG A 152 12.96 -1.33 -38.17
CA ARG A 152 12.78 -0.90 -36.78
C ARG A 152 12.60 -2.12 -35.89
N ILE A 153 13.72 -2.72 -35.51
CA ILE A 153 13.76 -3.59 -34.33
C ILE A 153 13.61 -2.70 -33.11
N PHE A 154 12.59 -2.96 -32.30
CA PHE A 154 12.37 -2.23 -31.05
C PHE A 154 12.42 -3.21 -29.88
N THR A 155 13.15 -2.86 -28.82
CA THR A 155 13.14 -3.64 -27.58
C THR A 155 12.15 -3.00 -26.60
N GLY A 156 11.05 -3.70 -26.35
CA GLY A 156 10.03 -3.37 -25.36
C GLY A 156 10.25 -4.09 -24.02
N GLY A 157 9.48 -3.66 -23.02
CA GLY A 157 9.51 -4.25 -21.66
C GLY A 157 10.43 -3.56 -20.65
N ALA A 158 11.18 -2.52 -21.05
CA ALA A 158 11.92 -1.68 -20.11
C ALA A 158 11.01 -0.61 -19.47
N VAL A 159 11.25 -0.28 -18.19
CA VAL A 159 10.39 0.60 -17.35
C VAL A 159 10.03 1.94 -18.01
N ASN A 160 10.89 2.50 -18.86
CA ASN A 160 10.69 3.82 -19.46
C ASN A 160 10.25 3.84 -20.93
N ARG A 161 10.17 2.69 -21.63
CA ARG A 161 9.84 2.62 -23.07
C ARG A 161 9.18 1.30 -23.47
N SER A 162 8.29 0.75 -22.64
CA SER A 162 7.75 -0.58 -22.91
C SER A 162 6.73 -0.61 -24.05
N ILE A 163 5.97 0.46 -24.27
CA ILE A 163 4.87 0.53 -25.25
C ILE A 163 4.99 1.67 -26.27
N ASP A 164 6.02 2.53 -26.19
CA ASP A 164 6.16 3.73 -27.03
C ASP A 164 6.11 3.42 -28.53
N TRP A 165 6.66 2.28 -28.93
CA TRP A 165 6.67 1.78 -30.30
C TRP A 165 5.26 1.65 -30.92
N MET A 166 4.24 1.48 -30.08
CA MET A 166 2.86 1.35 -30.52
C MET A 166 2.25 2.70 -30.92
N CYS A 167 2.75 3.80 -30.36
CA CYS A 167 2.23 5.16 -30.55
C CYS A 167 3.13 6.06 -31.38
N GLU A 168 4.39 5.67 -31.62
CA GLU A 168 5.34 6.46 -32.39
C GLU A 168 4.81 6.68 -33.82
N ARG A 169 4.67 7.94 -34.24
CA ARG A 169 4.40 8.30 -35.64
C ARG A 169 5.69 8.78 -36.29
N ASN A 170 5.80 8.57 -37.59
CA ASN A 170 6.97 8.94 -38.40
C ASN A 170 7.16 10.48 -38.57
N ASP A 171 6.36 11.30 -37.88
CA ASP A 171 6.37 12.76 -37.98
C ASP A 171 7.33 13.37 -36.94
N TYR A 172 8.54 13.69 -37.39
CA TYR A 172 9.67 14.19 -36.59
C TYR A 172 9.40 15.49 -35.79
N TYR A 173 8.24 16.14 -35.95
CA TYR A 173 7.93 17.47 -35.40
C TYR A 173 6.74 17.56 -34.44
N GLN A 174 6.05 16.46 -34.13
CA GLN A 174 4.99 16.46 -33.12
C GLN A 174 5.25 15.39 -32.06
N ARG A 175 6.14 15.72 -31.11
CA ARG A 175 6.11 15.07 -29.80
C ARG A 175 4.81 15.53 -29.12
N SER A 176 3.76 14.74 -29.27
CA SER A 176 2.55 14.92 -28.46
C SER A 176 2.97 14.82 -26.99
N TYR A 177 2.53 15.75 -26.14
CA TYR A 177 2.75 15.68 -24.68
C TYR A 177 1.95 14.55 -24.02
N ILE A 178 1.11 13.87 -24.79
CA ILE A 178 0.24 12.79 -24.35
C ILE A 178 1.05 11.50 -24.24
N PRO A 179 1.12 10.87 -23.06
CA PRO A 179 1.81 9.60 -22.89
C PRO A 179 1.08 8.46 -23.63
N CYS A 180 1.84 7.44 -24.08
CA CYS A 180 1.32 6.41 -24.98
C CYS A 180 0.25 5.50 -24.34
N ASP A 181 0.24 5.37 -23.02
CA ASP A 181 -0.79 4.63 -22.26
C ASP A 181 -2.19 5.23 -22.42
N GLU A 182 -2.29 6.56 -22.41
CA GLU A 182 -3.54 7.29 -22.69
C GLU A 182 -3.95 7.10 -24.16
N MET A 183 -3.01 7.26 -25.09
CA MET A 183 -3.27 7.07 -26.53
C MET A 183 -3.70 5.63 -26.88
N ILE A 184 -3.09 4.61 -26.27
CA ILE A 184 -3.47 3.20 -26.49
C ILE A 184 -4.89 2.93 -26.01
N SER A 185 -5.29 3.54 -24.90
CA SER A 185 -6.64 3.43 -24.38
C SER A 185 -7.65 4.01 -25.38
N ASP A 186 -7.35 5.16 -25.99
CA ASP A 186 -8.18 5.77 -27.03
C ASP A 186 -8.24 4.91 -28.30
N ILE A 187 -7.11 4.36 -28.75
CA ILE A 187 -7.04 3.47 -29.93
C ILE A 187 -7.88 2.21 -29.70
N LYS A 188 -7.81 1.61 -28.49
CA LYS A 188 -8.63 0.45 -28.12
C LYS A 188 -10.13 0.75 -28.15
N ASN A 189 -10.52 1.99 -27.83
CA ASN A 189 -11.92 2.41 -27.72
C ASN A 189 -12.52 2.93 -29.05
N GLN A 190 -11.73 3.12 -30.10
CA GLN A 190 -12.20 3.58 -31.42
C GLN A 190 -12.38 2.40 -32.39
N PRO A 191 -13.60 1.86 -32.55
CA PRO A 191 -13.85 0.80 -33.52
C PRO A 191 -13.62 1.31 -34.95
N GLY A 192 -12.62 0.76 -35.64
CA GLY A 192 -12.32 1.05 -37.05
C GLY A 192 -11.13 1.98 -37.31
N SER A 193 -10.48 2.52 -36.28
CA SER A 193 -9.22 3.24 -36.47
C SER A 193 -8.09 2.23 -36.74
N PRO A 194 -7.38 2.32 -37.89
CA PRO A 194 -6.29 1.40 -38.17
C PRO A 194 -5.14 1.66 -37.20
N TRP A 195 -4.83 0.67 -36.34
CA TRP A 195 -3.63 0.69 -35.51
C TRP A 195 -2.39 0.78 -36.40
N LYS A 196 -1.64 1.87 -36.24
CA LYS A 196 -0.48 2.20 -37.08
C LYS A 196 0.79 2.46 -36.27
N PRO A 197 1.38 1.41 -35.67
CA PRO A 197 2.67 1.54 -34.97
C PRO A 197 3.75 2.00 -35.98
N PHE A 198 4.55 2.98 -35.60
CA PHE A 198 5.54 3.64 -36.46
C PHE A 198 4.97 4.22 -37.78
N GLY A 199 3.65 4.39 -37.87
CA GLY A 199 2.96 4.84 -39.08
C GLY A 199 2.69 3.74 -40.13
N PHE A 200 3.04 2.47 -39.85
CA PHE A 200 2.77 1.35 -40.77
C PHE A 200 1.39 0.74 -40.56
N THR A 201 0.75 0.31 -41.64
CA THR A 201 -0.50 -0.47 -41.51
C THR A 201 -0.14 -1.94 -41.34
N ILE A 202 -0.45 -2.49 -40.16
CA ILE A 202 -0.20 -3.89 -39.83
C ILE A 202 -1.30 -4.77 -40.43
N GLN A 203 -0.89 -5.83 -41.11
CA GLN A 203 -1.74 -6.85 -41.69
C GLN A 203 -1.89 -8.04 -40.73
N ASP A 204 -0.77 -8.62 -40.29
CA ASP A 204 -0.75 -9.79 -39.40
C ASP A 204 0.16 -9.54 -38.19
N CYS A 205 -0.19 -10.18 -37.07
CA CYS A 205 0.58 -10.14 -35.83
C CYS A 205 0.90 -11.57 -35.38
N TYR A 206 2.19 -11.83 -35.12
CA TYR A 206 2.67 -13.10 -34.60
C TYR A 206 3.41 -12.85 -33.28
N SER A 207 2.91 -13.43 -32.19
CA SER A 207 3.37 -13.18 -30.84
C SER A 207 3.91 -14.45 -30.20
N GLN A 208 5.03 -14.32 -29.47
CA GLN A 208 5.54 -15.38 -28.63
C GLN A 208 4.76 -15.43 -27.31
N GLU A 209 4.23 -16.60 -26.98
CA GLU A 209 3.63 -16.86 -25.68
C GLU A 209 4.72 -17.22 -24.66
N THR A 210 4.70 -16.56 -23.51
CA THR A 210 5.63 -16.83 -22.41
C THR A 210 4.85 -17.18 -21.14
N ARG A 211 5.56 -17.76 -20.17
CA ARG A 211 4.94 -18.09 -18.87
C ARG A 211 5.12 -16.91 -17.93
N GLU A 212 4.04 -16.51 -17.28
CA GLU A 212 4.11 -15.51 -16.21
C GLU A 212 4.92 -16.08 -15.04
N HIS A 213 5.94 -15.32 -14.62
CA HIS A 213 6.78 -15.65 -13.47
C HIS A 213 6.49 -14.79 -12.23
N SER A 214 5.35 -14.08 -12.22
CA SER A 214 4.88 -13.31 -11.06
C SER A 214 4.68 -14.24 -9.87
N LYS A 215 5.22 -13.88 -8.70
CA LYS A 215 5.13 -14.68 -7.49
C LYS A 215 4.71 -13.83 -6.31
N LEU A 216 3.77 -14.35 -5.53
CA LEU A 216 3.48 -13.83 -4.21
C LEU A 216 4.51 -14.42 -3.24
N LEU A 217 5.37 -13.55 -2.72
CA LEU A 217 6.45 -13.91 -1.82
C LEU A 217 5.99 -13.71 -0.38
N PHE A 218 6.35 -14.68 0.46
CA PHE A 218 6.03 -14.71 1.87
C PHE A 218 7.30 -14.71 2.70
N SER A 219 7.48 -13.71 3.55
CA SER A 219 8.60 -13.67 4.48
C SER A 219 8.30 -14.52 5.71
N SER A 220 8.81 -15.76 5.70
CA SER A 220 8.65 -16.70 6.83
C SER A 220 9.20 -16.14 8.13
N THR A 221 10.35 -15.45 8.11
CA THR A 221 10.96 -14.84 9.30
C THR A 221 10.03 -13.82 9.94
N ILE A 222 9.45 -12.92 9.13
CA ILE A 222 8.49 -11.93 9.63
C ILE A 222 7.23 -12.63 10.13
N GLY A 223 6.73 -13.63 9.40
CA GLY A 223 5.56 -14.42 9.79
C GLY A 223 5.71 -15.08 11.16
N TRP A 224 6.85 -15.72 11.44
CA TRP A 224 7.13 -16.32 12.75
C TRP A 224 7.20 -15.27 13.86
N ILE A 225 7.87 -14.14 13.63
CA ILE A 225 7.96 -13.04 14.61
C ILE A 225 6.55 -12.53 14.97
N VAL A 226 5.72 -12.24 13.97
CA VAL A 226 4.34 -11.76 14.18
C VAL A 226 3.51 -12.82 14.92
N THR A 227 3.65 -14.09 14.56
CA THR A 227 2.92 -15.20 15.21
C THR A 227 3.27 -15.32 16.68
N ILE A 228 4.57 -15.34 17.02
CA ILE A 228 5.06 -15.43 18.41
C ILE A 228 4.57 -14.24 19.24
N LEU A 229 4.63 -13.03 18.69
CA LEU A 229 4.19 -11.82 19.39
C LEU A 229 2.68 -11.84 19.66
N ASN A 230 1.86 -12.32 18.73
CA ASN A 230 0.43 -12.48 18.95
C ASN A 230 0.12 -13.56 19.99
N LEU A 231 0.85 -14.68 19.97
CA LEU A 231 0.72 -15.71 20.99
C LEU A 231 1.06 -15.18 22.38
N LEU A 232 2.20 -14.49 22.51
CA LEU A 232 2.60 -13.83 23.76
C LEU A 232 1.52 -12.85 24.23
N LYS A 233 0.98 -12.04 23.31
CA LYS A 233 -0.09 -11.09 23.60
C LYS A 233 -1.36 -11.79 24.12
N ALA A 234 -1.75 -12.91 23.51
CA ALA A 234 -2.88 -13.71 23.95
C ALA A 234 -2.67 -14.28 25.36
N VAL A 235 -1.48 -14.85 25.63
CA VAL A 235 -1.10 -15.35 26.96
C VAL A 235 -1.15 -14.23 28.00
N LEU A 236 -0.63 -13.04 27.68
CA LEU A 236 -0.69 -11.88 28.58
C LEU A 236 -2.13 -11.42 28.83
N MET A 237 -3.01 -11.45 27.83
CA MET A 237 -4.43 -11.12 28.03
C MET A 237 -5.15 -12.15 28.91
N LEU A 238 -4.87 -13.44 28.74
CA LEU A 238 -5.39 -14.50 29.62
C LEU A 238 -4.88 -14.31 31.05
N PHE A 239 -3.60 -14.01 31.21
CA PHE A 239 -3.03 -13.69 32.52
C PHE A 239 -3.73 -12.49 33.17
N VAL A 240 -4.08 -11.44 32.42
CA VAL A 240 -4.82 -10.29 32.94
C VAL A 240 -6.27 -10.66 33.29
N ALA A 241 -6.92 -11.50 32.48
CA ALA A 241 -8.29 -11.92 32.71
C ALA A 241 -8.44 -12.81 33.97
N TYR A 242 -7.49 -13.71 34.20
CA TYR A 242 -7.55 -14.68 35.30
C TYR A 242 -6.66 -14.35 36.51
N GLY A 243 -5.66 -13.48 36.35
CA GLY A 243 -4.59 -13.23 37.34
C GLY A 243 -4.96 -12.41 38.57
N GLY A 244 -6.24 -12.27 38.89
CA GLY A 244 -6.70 -11.78 40.20
C GLY A 244 -6.27 -10.35 40.57
N SER A 245 -5.91 -9.49 39.61
CA SER A 245 -5.66 -8.09 39.92
C SER A 245 -6.99 -7.43 40.30
N GLY A 246 -7.08 -6.90 41.54
CA GLY A 246 -8.33 -6.42 42.14
C GLY A 246 -9.22 -5.58 41.23
N ARG A 247 -10.53 -5.54 41.54
CA ARG A 247 -11.59 -4.97 40.69
C ARG A 247 -11.24 -3.55 40.17
N PRO A 248 -10.85 -3.41 38.90
CA PRO A 248 -10.56 -2.10 38.33
C PRO A 248 -11.86 -1.34 38.10
N ILE A 249 -11.84 -0.04 38.33
CA ILE A 249 -12.97 0.85 38.11
C ILE A 249 -12.87 1.37 36.67
N LEU A 250 -13.57 0.69 35.76
CA LEU A 250 -13.44 0.92 34.31
C LEU A 250 -14.30 2.08 33.84
N THR A 251 -15.49 2.24 34.43
CA THR A 251 -16.49 3.22 34.03
C THR A 251 -16.82 4.18 35.16
N VAL A 252 -17.47 5.30 34.83
CA VAL A 252 -18.02 6.23 35.84
C VAL A 252 -19.11 5.52 36.67
N GLY A 253 -19.86 4.58 36.08
CA GLY A 253 -20.83 3.76 36.81
C GLY A 253 -20.19 2.88 37.88
N ASP A 254 -19.08 2.21 37.55
CA ASP A 254 -18.32 1.41 38.53
C ASP A 254 -17.80 2.30 39.67
N ALA A 255 -17.40 3.53 39.36
CA ALA A 255 -16.96 4.48 40.36
C ALA A 255 -18.11 4.83 41.29
N LEU A 256 -19.24 5.29 40.76
CA LEU A 256 -20.41 5.66 41.55
C LEU A 256 -20.84 4.50 42.46
N ALA A 257 -20.95 3.28 41.93
CA ALA A 257 -21.29 2.11 42.72
C ALA A 257 -20.27 1.86 43.85
N SER A 258 -18.96 1.95 43.55
CA SER A 258 -17.90 1.76 44.55
C SER A 258 -17.90 2.85 45.63
N PHE A 259 -18.12 4.11 45.27
CA PHE A 259 -18.15 5.25 46.21
C PHE A 259 -19.43 5.28 47.06
N LEU A 260 -20.55 4.80 46.52
CA LEU A 260 -21.80 4.66 47.29
C LEU A 260 -21.72 3.51 48.29
N GLN A 261 -21.06 2.41 47.93
CA GLN A 261 -20.90 1.26 48.81
C GLN A 261 -19.89 1.52 49.92
N GLU A 262 -18.79 2.21 49.60
CA GLU A 262 -17.73 2.57 50.55
C GLU A 262 -17.40 4.05 50.36
N PRO A 263 -18.00 4.97 51.16
CA PRO A 263 -17.72 6.41 51.09
C PRO A 263 -16.24 6.70 51.39
N GLU A 264 -15.66 7.71 50.74
CA GLU A 264 -14.26 8.08 50.96
C GLU A 264 -14.10 9.21 51.99
N GLU A 265 -13.13 9.08 52.90
CA GLU A 265 -12.85 10.11 53.91
C GLU A 265 -12.07 11.32 53.35
N TYR A 266 -11.10 11.09 52.45
CA TYR A 266 -10.19 12.13 51.95
C TYR A 266 -10.81 13.11 50.94
N THR A 267 -12.01 12.82 50.45
CA THR A 267 -12.75 13.68 49.52
C THR A 267 -14.11 14.08 50.07
N LYS A 268 -14.33 13.87 51.37
CA LYS A 268 -15.55 14.28 52.07
C LYS A 268 -15.73 15.80 51.92
N ASP A 269 -16.97 16.21 51.68
CA ASP A 269 -17.37 17.61 51.51
C ASP A 269 -16.79 18.34 50.28
N MET A 270 -16.05 17.66 49.40
CA MET A 270 -15.49 18.23 48.15
C MET A 270 -16.44 18.17 46.95
N CYS A 271 -17.76 18.31 47.17
CA CYS A 271 -18.76 18.18 46.10
C CYS A 271 -18.50 19.18 44.95
N LEU A 272 -18.69 18.70 43.71
CA LEU A 272 -18.52 19.47 42.46
C LEU A 272 -17.13 20.08 42.25
N ASN A 273 -16.10 19.58 42.96
CA ASN A 273 -14.75 20.04 42.74
C ASN A 273 -14.24 19.60 41.35
N SER A 274 -13.64 20.52 40.60
CA SER A 274 -13.18 20.25 39.24
C SER A 274 -11.67 20.10 39.18
N ASN A 275 -11.22 19.34 38.17
CA ASN A 275 -9.80 19.15 37.87
C ASN A 275 -8.98 20.45 37.90
N LYS A 276 -9.54 21.56 37.41
CA LYS A 276 -8.87 22.88 37.37
C LYS A 276 -8.39 23.37 38.74
N TYR A 277 -9.11 23.02 39.81
CA TYR A 277 -8.80 23.41 41.18
C TYR A 277 -7.92 22.37 41.85
N VAL A 278 -8.19 21.08 41.63
CA VAL A 278 -7.39 19.98 42.19
C VAL A 278 -5.98 19.93 41.57
N SER A 279 -5.81 20.32 40.31
CA SER A 279 -4.52 20.28 39.61
C SER A 279 -3.53 21.37 40.04
N LYS A 280 -4.00 22.43 40.70
CA LYS A 280 -3.17 23.56 41.17
C LYS A 280 -2.68 23.40 42.61
N ASN A 281 -2.66 22.18 43.14
CA ASN A 281 -2.34 21.85 44.55
C ASN A 281 -3.32 22.43 45.60
N THR A 282 -4.40 23.07 45.17
CA THR A 282 -5.51 23.48 46.05
C THR A 282 -6.49 22.32 46.19
N TRP A 283 -6.11 21.34 47.01
CA TRP A 283 -7.05 20.39 47.60
C TRP A 283 -7.82 21.12 48.70
N ASP A 284 -8.80 21.88 48.24
CA ASP A 284 -9.70 22.68 49.04
C ASP A 284 -10.87 21.77 49.41
N ASP A 285 -11.07 21.57 50.71
CA ASP A 285 -12.04 20.64 51.28
C ASP A 285 -13.47 21.23 51.31
N THR A 286 -13.68 22.34 50.58
CA THR A 286 -14.97 23.03 50.52
C THR A 286 -15.82 22.60 49.32
N PRO A 287 -17.14 22.43 49.51
CA PRO A 287 -18.05 22.14 48.42
C PRO A 287 -18.16 23.37 47.50
N ARG A 288 -18.25 23.13 46.20
CA ARG A 288 -18.41 24.21 45.21
C ARG A 288 -19.82 24.25 44.66
N GLN A 289 -20.32 25.45 44.42
CA GLN A 289 -21.61 25.65 43.77
C GLN A 289 -21.53 25.28 42.28
N PHE A 290 -22.56 24.61 41.76
CA PHE A 290 -22.66 24.34 40.33
C PHE A 290 -22.96 25.63 39.57
N GLU A 291 -22.04 26.04 38.71
CA GLU A 291 -22.26 27.15 37.77
C GLU A 291 -22.55 26.60 36.37
N PRO A 292 -23.80 26.76 35.86
CA PRO A 292 -24.15 26.30 34.52
C PRO A 292 -23.46 27.19 33.49
N THR A 293 -22.30 26.75 33.00
CA THR A 293 -21.60 27.38 31.89
C THR A 293 -21.84 26.59 30.61
N SER A 294 -22.31 27.26 29.56
CA SER A 294 -22.43 26.64 28.24
C SER A 294 -21.03 26.34 27.70
N ARG A 295 -20.69 25.05 27.61
CA ARG A 295 -19.40 24.57 27.13
C ARG A 295 -19.57 24.01 25.72
N ARG A 296 -18.72 24.44 24.79
CA ARG A 296 -18.66 23.83 23.46
C ARG A 296 -17.98 22.47 23.55
N LYS A 297 -18.43 21.47 22.78
CA LYS A 297 -17.91 20.08 22.85
C LYS A 297 -16.39 19.97 22.69
N PHE A 298 -15.75 20.84 21.90
CA PHE A 298 -14.29 20.84 21.74
C PHE A 298 -13.52 21.23 23.00
N THR A 299 -14.15 21.94 23.96
CA THR A 299 -13.52 22.36 25.21
C THR A 299 -13.25 21.21 26.19
N ALA A 300 -13.75 20.01 25.90
CA ALA A 300 -13.49 18.80 26.68
C ALA A 300 -12.03 18.33 26.59
N GLY A 301 -11.34 18.63 25.49
CA GLY A 301 -9.92 18.32 25.28
C GLY A 301 -9.06 19.58 25.31
N SER A 302 -7.81 19.49 25.79
CA SER A 302 -6.87 20.61 25.66
C SER A 302 -6.49 20.83 24.19
N LEU A 303 -6.14 22.07 23.83
CA LEU A 303 -5.71 22.42 22.48
C LEU A 303 -4.55 21.54 21.99
N GLY A 304 -3.60 21.23 22.89
CA GLY A 304 -2.49 20.33 22.59
C GLY A 304 -2.91 18.89 22.29
N ARG A 305 -3.94 18.36 22.97
CA ARG A 305 -4.49 17.03 22.66
C ARG A 305 -5.18 17.01 21.31
N TRP A 306 -5.91 18.08 20.97
CA TRP A 306 -6.51 18.24 19.64
C TRP A 306 -5.45 18.35 18.54
N ALA A 307 -4.41 19.16 18.75
CA ALA A 307 -3.30 19.28 17.81
C ALA A 307 -2.60 17.95 17.59
N ALA A 308 -2.26 17.23 18.67
CA ALA A 308 -1.64 15.91 18.58
C ALA A 308 -2.53 14.89 17.85
N PHE A 309 -3.84 14.90 18.11
CA PHE A 309 -4.79 14.04 17.40
C PHE A 309 -4.82 14.34 15.90
N VAL A 310 -4.89 15.62 15.52
CA VAL A 310 -4.87 16.04 14.11
C VAL A 310 -3.55 15.64 13.43
N VAL A 311 -2.41 15.83 14.09
CA VAL A 311 -1.09 15.43 13.58
C VAL A 311 -0.98 13.92 13.40
N LEU A 312 -1.46 13.12 14.35
CA LEU A 312 -1.42 11.66 14.23
C LEU A 312 -2.35 11.18 13.10
N CYS A 313 -3.53 11.77 12.96
CA CYS A 313 -4.44 11.43 11.86
C CYS A 313 -3.88 11.84 10.50
N SER A 314 -3.25 13.00 10.39
CA SER A 314 -2.63 13.44 9.14
C SER A 314 -1.41 12.59 8.79
N ALA A 315 -0.57 12.23 9.76
CA ALA A 315 0.55 11.32 9.57
C ALA A 315 0.07 9.92 9.11
N ALA A 316 -0.99 9.38 9.72
CA ALA A 316 -1.59 8.11 9.31
C ALA A 316 -2.18 8.19 7.88
N ALA A 317 -2.85 9.29 7.54
CA ALA A 317 -3.36 9.53 6.20
C ALA A 317 -2.22 9.65 5.16
N HIS A 318 -1.10 10.28 5.53
CA HIS A 318 0.07 10.42 4.67
C HIS A 318 0.78 9.07 4.45
N ALA A 319 0.95 8.28 5.51
CA ALA A 319 1.52 6.93 5.43
C ALA A 319 0.68 6.00 4.53
N ASN A 320 -0.65 6.07 4.63
CA ASN A 320 -1.55 5.32 3.75
C ASN A 320 -1.46 5.78 2.28
N LYS A 321 -1.24 7.08 2.03
CA LYS A 321 -1.06 7.60 0.67
C LYS A 321 0.28 7.18 0.08
N ALA A 322 1.35 7.17 0.87
CA ALA A 322 2.67 6.69 0.46
C ALA A 322 2.63 5.20 0.08
N ASN A 323 1.94 4.37 0.85
CA ASN A 323 1.78 2.94 0.54
C ASN A 323 0.98 2.67 -0.75
N ARG A 324 0.08 3.58 -1.16
CA ARG A 324 -0.65 3.46 -2.43
C ARG A 324 0.15 3.92 -3.64
N GLY A 325 1.24 4.69 -3.46
CA GLY A 325 2.10 5.15 -4.55
C GLY A 325 3.28 4.22 -4.85
N SER A 326 3.36 3.07 -4.19
CA SER A 326 4.43 2.07 -4.35
C SER A 326 3.95 0.76 -4.98
N ILE A 327 2.78 0.77 -5.63
CA ILE A 327 2.26 -0.35 -6.42
C ILE A 327 2.35 0.03 -7.89
#